data_AF-A0A2V6CGK6-F1
#
_entry.id   AF-A0A2V6CGK6-F1
#
_cell.length_a   1.000
_cell.length_b   1.000
_cell.length_c   1.000
_cell.angle_alpha   90.00
_cell.angle_beta   90.00
_cell.angle_gamma   90.00
#
_symmetry.space_group_name_H-M   'P 1'
#
loop_
_entity.id
_entity.type
_entity.pdbx_description
1 polymer ?
#
loop_
_entity_poly.entity_id
_entity_poly.type
_entity_poly.pdbx_seq_one_letter_code
_entity_poly.pdbx_strand_id
1 'polypeptide(L)'
;MNFVKVGVIALIQIVWTSGVNATDPNYELKPINLPGATGTVALDYFAYDRATGKLWVPASNTGAVDVIDEKTDAVSQITGFPTGEIER
;
A
#
# COMPACT_ATOMS: atom_id res chain seq x y z
N MET A 1 -36.93 -32.35 -44.26
CA MET A 1 -35.73 -31.62 -44.75
C MET A 1 -35.80 -30.23 -44.15
N ASN A 2 -34.76 -29.82 -43.42
CA ASN A 2 -34.73 -28.68 -42.49
C ASN A 2 -34.58 -27.29 -43.16
N PHE A 3 -34.50 -26.27 -42.29
CA PHE A 3 -34.07 -24.86 -42.44
C PHE A 3 -35.24 -23.87 -42.63
N VAL A 4 -35.49 -22.86 -41.77
CA VAL A 4 -34.65 -21.72 -41.33
C VAL A 4 -35.30 -21.08 -40.06
N LYS A 5 -34.67 -21.04 -38.86
CA LYS A 5 -33.92 -19.94 -38.16
C LYS A 5 -34.54 -18.53 -38.27
N VAL A 6 -34.90 -17.82 -37.19
CA VAL A 6 -34.14 -16.80 -36.41
C VAL A 6 -35.23 -16.05 -35.59
N GLY A 7 -35.09 -15.55 -34.37
CA GLY A 7 -34.01 -15.35 -33.41
C GLY A 7 -34.53 -14.33 -32.38
N VAL A 8 -34.46 -14.67 -31.09
CA VAL A 8 -34.86 -13.79 -29.97
C VAL A 8 -33.79 -12.72 -29.80
N ILE A 9 -34.19 -11.44 -29.76
CA ILE A 9 -33.27 -10.34 -29.37
C ILE A 9 -33.85 -9.67 -28.13
N ALA A 10 -33.29 -10.02 -26.97
CA ALA A 10 -33.44 -9.24 -25.75
C ALA A 10 -32.44 -8.08 -25.80
N LEU A 11 -32.94 -6.84 -25.73
CA LEU A 11 -32.14 -5.63 -25.63
C LEU A 11 -31.61 -5.49 -24.20
N ILE A 12 -30.33 -5.81 -24.00
CA ILE A 12 -29.60 -5.44 -22.79
C ILE A 12 -29.01 -4.04 -23.02
N GLN A 13 -29.45 -3.06 -22.23
CA GLN A 13 -28.84 -1.74 -22.19
C GLN A 13 -27.52 -1.85 -21.43
N ILE A 14 -26.40 -1.78 -22.14
CA ILE A 14 -25.08 -1.65 -21.53
C ILE A 14 -24.87 -0.17 -21.22
N VAL A 15 -25.06 0.20 -19.95
CA VAL A 15 -24.56 1.46 -19.40
C VAL A 15 -23.04 1.31 -19.29
N TRP A 16 -22.30 1.99 -20.15
CA TRP A 16 -20.86 2.15 -19.99
C TRP A 16 -20.63 3.19 -18.89
N THR A 17 -20.34 2.73 -17.68
CA THR A 17 -19.73 3.60 -16.68
C THR A 17 -18.28 3.81 -17.10
N SER A 18 -17.96 5.04 -17.53
CA SER A 18 -16.59 5.45 -17.81
C SER A 18 -15.81 5.53 -16.49
N GLY A 19 -15.37 4.39 -15.96
CA GLY A 19 -14.30 4.37 -14.98
C GLY A 19 -13.02 4.82 -15.66
N VAL A 20 -12.43 5.92 -15.22
CA VAL A 20 -11.10 6.33 -15.66
C VAL A 20 -10.13 5.23 -15.22
N ASN A 21 -9.63 4.43 -16.17
CA ASN A 21 -8.54 3.49 -15.89
C ASN A 21 -7.31 4.33 -15.52
N ALA A 22 -6.96 4.35 -14.24
CA ALA A 22 -5.62 4.74 -13.83
C ALA A 22 -4.62 3.84 -14.58
N THR A 23 -3.58 4.44 -15.15
CA THR A 23 -2.51 3.69 -15.83
C THR A 23 -1.97 2.63 -14.87
N ASP A 24 -1.97 1.36 -15.28
CA ASP A 24 -1.45 0.27 -14.47
C ASP A 24 0.00 0.60 -14.10
N PRO A 25 0.33 0.75 -12.81
CA PRO A 25 1.68 1.06 -12.43
C PRO A 25 2.61 -0.13 -12.74
N ASN A 26 3.71 0.11 -13.45
CA ASN A 26 4.77 -0.88 -13.65
C ASN A 26 5.68 -0.97 -12.41
N TYR A 27 5.08 -1.17 -11.22
CA TYR A 27 5.81 -1.46 -9.99
C TYR A 27 5.13 -2.62 -9.26
N GLU A 28 5.94 -3.37 -8.50
CA GLU A 28 5.42 -4.38 -7.58
C GLU A 28 5.29 -3.77 -6.17
N LEU A 29 4.21 -4.10 -5.47
CA LEU A 29 4.03 -3.74 -4.07
C LEU A 29 4.62 -4.83 -3.18
N LYS A 30 5.60 -4.46 -2.36
CA LYS A 30 6.20 -5.34 -1.36
C LYS A 30 5.92 -4.80 0.06
N PRO A 31 5.18 -5.52 0.91
CA PRO A 31 5.00 -5.12 2.29
C PRO A 31 6.28 -5.31 3.10
N ILE A 32 6.60 -4.34 3.96
CA ILE A 32 7.69 -4.41 4.94
C ILE A 32 7.08 -4.37 6.34
N ASN A 33 7.39 -5.38 7.14
CA ASN A 33 6.92 -5.45 8.54
C ASN A 33 7.79 -4.55 9.42
N LEU A 34 7.15 -3.66 10.17
CA LEU A 34 7.83 -2.83 11.17
C LEU A 34 7.97 -3.63 12.49
N PRO A 35 9.18 -3.82 13.02
CA PRO A 35 9.36 -4.58 14.25
C PRO A 35 8.65 -3.92 15.44
N GLY A 36 7.98 -4.75 16.26
CA GLY A 36 7.21 -4.28 17.42
C GLY A 36 5.79 -3.80 17.10
N ALA A 37 5.41 -3.68 15.83
CA ALA A 37 4.04 -3.38 15.44
C ALA A 37 3.13 -4.60 15.66
N THR A 38 2.07 -4.42 16.47
CA THR A 38 1.04 -5.45 16.74
C THR A 38 -0.32 -5.12 16.12
N GLY A 39 -0.40 -4.00 15.37
CA GLY A 39 -1.61 -3.49 14.75
C GLY A 39 -1.32 -2.24 13.92
N THR A 40 -2.31 -1.35 13.76
CA THR A 40 -2.13 -0.09 13.05
C THR A 40 -1.02 0.74 13.69
N VAL A 41 -0.04 1.14 12.87
CA VAL A 41 1.03 2.07 13.24
C VAL A 41 0.62 3.47 12.80
N ALA A 42 0.65 4.43 13.73
CA ALA A 42 0.45 5.83 13.38
C ALA A 42 1.73 6.35 12.70
N LEU A 43 1.59 6.84 11.47
CA LEU A 43 2.69 7.37 10.65
C LEU A 43 2.36 8.81 10.26
N ASP A 44 3.01 9.77 10.92
CA ASP A 44 2.81 11.19 10.59
C ASP A 44 3.76 11.65 9.48
N TYR A 45 4.93 11.01 9.36
CA TYR A 45 5.97 11.40 8.42
C TYR A 45 6.90 10.22 8.11
N PHE A 46 7.61 10.27 6.98
CA PHE A 46 8.80 9.47 6.70
C PHE A 46 9.79 10.31 5.91
N ALA A 47 11.09 10.02 6.05
CA ALA A 47 12.15 10.77 5.38
C ALA A 47 13.03 9.83 4.56
N TYR A 48 13.29 10.18 3.31
CA TYR A 48 14.21 9.42 2.46
C TYR A 48 15.50 10.19 2.25
N ASP A 49 16.61 9.61 2.71
CA ASP A 49 17.96 10.10 2.48
C ASP A 49 18.59 9.39 1.27
N ARG A 50 18.66 10.13 0.15
CA ARG A 50 19.26 9.65 -1.10
C ARG A 50 20.76 9.42 -1.02
N ALA A 51 21.47 10.11 -0.12
CA ALA A 51 22.92 9.96 -0.02
C ALA A 51 23.30 8.60 0.58
N THR A 52 22.47 8.07 1.48
CA THR A 52 22.72 6.81 2.20
C THR A 52 21.78 5.67 1.79
N GLY A 53 20.76 5.96 0.97
CA GLY A 53 19.73 5.00 0.56
C GLY A 53 18.91 4.51 1.75
N LYS A 54 18.58 5.42 2.68
CA LYS A 54 17.86 5.09 3.92
C LYS A 54 16.50 5.77 3.96
N LEU A 55 15.47 4.98 4.21
CA LEU A 55 14.13 5.45 4.53
C LEU A 55 13.93 5.38 6.04
N TRP A 56 13.60 6.52 6.63
CA TRP A 56 13.38 6.71 8.05
C TRP A 56 11.89 6.78 8.32
N VAL A 57 11.37 5.85 9.11
CA VAL A 57 9.95 5.69 9.42
C VAL A 57 9.76 5.80 10.93
N PRO A 58 9.37 6.98 11.45
CA PRO A 58 8.86 7.13 12.80
C PRO A 58 7.62 6.25 13.01
N ALA A 59 7.78 5.16 13.73
CA ALA A 59 6.69 4.27 14.11
C ALA A 59 6.16 4.70 15.48
N SER A 60 5.35 5.77 15.50
CA SER A 60 5.07 6.55 16.72
C SER A 60 4.57 5.73 17.91
N ASN A 61 3.78 4.67 17.69
CA ASN A 61 3.26 3.81 18.75
C ASN A 61 4.19 2.65 19.16
N THR A 62 5.34 2.46 18.50
CA THR A 62 6.33 1.41 18.85
C THR A 62 7.49 1.94 19.70
N GLY A 63 7.61 3.27 19.82
CA GLY A 63 8.72 3.91 20.55
C GLY A 63 10.06 3.80 19.80
N ALA A 64 10.00 3.63 18.49
CA ALA A 64 11.15 3.46 17.63
C ALA A 64 11.04 4.26 16.33
N VAL A 65 12.21 4.56 15.75
CA VAL A 65 12.34 4.95 14.34
C VAL A 65 12.92 3.76 13.60
N ASP A 66 12.15 3.23 12.65
CA ASP A 66 12.62 2.18 11.76
C ASP A 66 13.43 2.79 10.62
N VAL A 67 14.60 2.20 10.36
CA VAL A 67 15.52 2.63 9.32
C VAL A 67 15.64 1.50 8.31
N ILE A 68 15.13 1.73 7.11
CA ILE A 68 15.00 0.75 6.03
C ILE A 68 16.06 1.03 4.97
N ASP A 69 16.79 -0.01 4.59
CA ASP A 69 17.73 0.03 3.47
C ASP A 69 17.00 -0.19 2.13
N GLU A 70 17.14 0.76 1.21
CA GLU A 70 16.40 0.74 -0.07
C GLU A 70 16.70 -0.46 -0.98
N LYS A 71 17.87 -1.10 -0.81
CA LYS A 71 18.34 -2.15 -1.73
C LYS A 71 17.99 -3.53 -1.24
N THR A 72 17.92 -3.68 0.08
CA THR A 72 17.80 -4.99 0.75
C THR A 72 16.50 -5.14 1.51
N ASP A 73 15.75 -4.06 1.70
CA ASP A 73 14.58 -3.97 2.58
C ASP A 73 14.89 -4.34 4.05
N ALA A 74 16.17 -4.36 4.42
CA ALA A 74 16.58 -4.64 5.78
C ALA A 74 16.12 -3.52 6.72
N VAL A 75 15.47 -3.90 7.83
CA VAL A 75 14.97 -2.96 8.83
C VAL A 75 15.87 -3.01 10.06
N SER A 76 16.32 -1.84 10.50
CA SER A 76 16.98 -1.64 11.79
C SER A 76 16.18 -0.62 12.62
N GLN A 77 16.34 -0.64 13.94
CA GLN A 77 15.59 0.24 14.84
C GLN A 77 16.51 1.15 15.62
N ILE A 78 16.11 2.42 15.73
CA ILE A 78 16.56 3.31 16.79
C ILE A 78 15.44 3.36 17.82
N THR A 79 15.70 2.88 19.03
CA THR A 79 14.70 2.73 20.09
C THR A 79 14.88 3.75 21.21
N GLY A 80 13.93 3.79 22.15
CA GLY A 80 14.00 4.64 23.33
C GLY A 80 13.22 5.95 23.22
N PHE A 81 12.34 6.07 22.23
CA PHE A 81 11.46 7.22 22.11
C PHE A 81 10.23 7.03 23.00
N PRO A 82 9.83 8.05 23.77
CA PRO A 82 8.64 7.97 24.59
C PRO A 82 7.40 7.84 23.70
N THR A 83 6.49 6.96 24.12
CA THR A 83 5.17 6.80 23.49
C THR A 83 4.09 7.32 24.41
N GLY A 84 2.97 7.78 23.83
CA GLY A 84 1.76 8.13 24.55
C GLY A 84 0.57 7.34 24.00
N GLU A 85 -0.48 7.25 24.80
CA GLU A 85 -1.77 6.78 24.32
C GLU A 85 -2.39 7.86 23.43
N ILE A 86 -2.95 7.44 22.30
CA ILE A 86 -3.74 8.30 21.43
C ILE A 86 -5.20 8.02 21.77
N GLU A 87 -5.96 9.07 22.13
CA GLU A 87 -7.39 8.93 22.40
C GLU A 87 -8.09 8.37 21.14
N ARG A 88 -8.85 7.28 21.31
CA ARG A 88 -9.53 6.56 20.22
C ARG A 88 -11.00 6.94 20.12
#